data_AF-J0SN31-F1
#
_entry.id   AF-J0SN31-F1
#
_cell.length_a   1.000
_cell.length_b   1.000
_cell.length_c   1.000
_cell.angle_alpha   90.00
_cell.angle_beta   90.00
_cell.angle_gamma   90.00
#
_symmetry.space_group_name_H-M   'P 1'
#
loop_
_entity.id
_entity.type
_entity.pdbx_description
1 polymer ?
#
loop_
_entity_poly.entity_id
_entity_poly.type
_entity_poly.pdbx_seq_one_letter_code
_entity_poly.pdbx_strand_id
1 'polypeptide(L)'
;MVAASGLELDSVTRTRSDAMPLLRVVVEAPIGADGIDSDTLADVSRAVSKALDTADPIDGEYLLEVSTPGAERELTKVGHWMRQIGRLVRIKLRAGGYVSGRVIDASETSATIDVDGEATTIDYQDMRKARSRVDFGTGK
;
A
#
# COMPACT_ATOMS: atom_id res chain seq x y z
N MET A 1 6.26 -6.93 16.85
CA MET A 1 4.85 -6.54 17.05
C MET A 1 4.07 -6.62 15.75
N VAL A 2 4.29 -5.75 14.75
CA VAL A 2 3.65 -5.90 13.42
C VAL A 2 4.04 -7.22 12.74
N ALA A 3 5.33 -7.54 12.73
CA ALA A 3 5.83 -8.83 12.24
C ALA A 3 5.33 -10.05 13.06
N ALA A 4 4.95 -9.85 14.32
CA ALA A 4 4.43 -10.93 15.17
C ALA A 4 2.96 -11.27 14.85
N SER A 5 2.25 -10.32 14.24
CA SER A 5 0.90 -10.50 13.69
C SER A 5 0.90 -11.12 12.29
N GLY A 6 2.09 -11.42 11.72
CA GLY A 6 2.22 -11.85 10.33
C GLY A 6 1.98 -10.74 9.31
N LEU A 7 1.90 -9.48 9.74
CA LEU A 7 1.75 -8.33 8.85
C LEU A 7 3.08 -7.64 8.61
N GLU A 8 3.17 -6.90 7.51
CA GLU A 8 4.30 -6.06 7.17
C GLU A 8 4.02 -4.60 7.48
N LEU A 9 5.02 -3.90 8.02
CA LEU A 9 4.95 -2.46 8.23
C LEU A 9 5.24 -1.76 6.90
N ASP A 10 4.26 -1.00 6.40
CA ASP A 10 4.44 -0.19 5.19
C ASP A 10 5.11 1.15 5.51
N SER A 11 4.53 1.88 6.47
CA SER A 11 5.01 3.21 6.85
C SER A 11 4.57 3.62 8.25
N VAL A 12 5.36 4.50 8.87
CA VAL A 12 5.00 5.22 10.09
C VAL A 12 5.21 6.70 9.80
N THR A 13 4.18 7.51 10.01
CA THR A 13 4.25 8.95 9.74
C THR A 13 3.65 9.72 10.91
N ARG A 14 4.26 10.87 11.22
CA ARG A 14 3.74 11.80 12.22
C ARG A 14 3.41 13.13 11.54
N THR A 15 2.17 13.61 11.69
CA THR A 15 1.82 14.96 11.26
C THR A 15 2.20 15.96 12.34
N ARG A 16 2.65 17.15 11.94
CA ARG A 16 2.80 18.28 12.85
C ARG A 16 1.50 19.06 12.82
N SER A 17 0.70 18.93 13.87
CA SER A 17 -0.49 19.75 14.12
C SER A 17 -0.30 20.40 15.48
N ASP A 18 -0.69 21.68 15.59
CA ASP A 18 -0.55 22.46 16.83
C ASP A 18 -1.55 22.05 17.91
N ALA A 19 -2.59 21.26 17.57
CA ALA A 19 -3.58 20.78 18.53
C ALA A 19 -3.34 19.32 18.94
N MET A 20 -3.45 18.39 17.98
CA MET A 20 -3.31 16.96 18.22
C MET A 20 -2.54 16.32 17.05
N PRO A 21 -1.25 15.99 17.22
CA PRO A 21 -0.47 15.28 16.22
C PRO A 21 -1.10 13.91 15.89
N LEU A 22 -1.08 13.52 14.62
CA LEU A 22 -1.48 12.18 14.18
C LEU A 22 -0.24 11.31 14.02
N LEU A 23 -0.17 10.20 14.74
CA LEU A 23 0.75 9.10 14.46
C LEU A 23 0.01 8.06 13.64
N ARG A 24 0.33 7.97 12.35
CA ARG A 24 -0.25 6.99 11.43
C ARG A 24 0.71 5.84 11.21
N VAL A 25 0.23 4.62 11.46
CA VAL A 25 0.92 3.36 11.21
C VAL A 25 0.16 2.62 10.11
N VAL A 26 0.81 2.41 8.97
CA VAL A 26 0.23 1.68 7.85
C VAL A 26 0.81 0.26 7.84
N VAL A 27 -0.07 -0.74 7.85
CA VAL A 27 0.29 -2.16 7.81
C VAL A 27 -0.31 -2.83 6.58
N GLU A 28 0.37 -3.82 6.03
CA GLU A 28 -0.06 -4.54 4.83
C GLU A 28 0.12 -6.04 5.01
N ALA A 29 -0.69 -6.82 4.31
CA ALA A 29 -0.52 -8.27 4.29
C ALA A 29 0.79 -8.66 3.58
N PRO A 30 1.38 -9.82 3.92
CA PRO A 30 2.50 -10.38 3.16
C PRO A 30 2.18 -10.53 1.68
N ILE A 31 3.21 -10.52 0.84
CA ILE A 31 3.04 -10.78 -0.60
C ILE A 31 2.44 -12.17 -0.79
N GLY A 32 1.37 -12.26 -1.60
CA GLY A 32 0.66 -13.50 -1.87
C GLY A 32 -0.36 -13.92 -0.80
N ALA A 33 -0.48 -13.17 0.30
CA ALA A 33 -1.58 -13.33 1.24
C ALA A 33 -2.81 -12.53 0.80
N ASP A 34 -3.98 -12.94 1.29
CA ASP A 34 -5.21 -12.17 1.18
C ASP A 34 -5.09 -10.83 1.93
N GLY A 35 -6.05 -9.93 1.69
CA GLY A 35 -6.12 -8.65 2.38
C GLY A 35 -6.25 -8.80 3.90
N ILE A 36 -6.07 -7.69 4.62
CA ILE A 36 -6.27 -7.64 6.08
C ILE A 36 -7.75 -7.42 6.37
N ASP A 37 -8.38 -8.32 7.12
CA ASP A 37 -9.74 -8.14 7.61
C ASP A 37 -9.82 -7.17 8.81
N SER A 38 -11.03 -6.72 9.13
CA SER A 38 -11.25 -5.71 10.17
C SER A 38 -10.85 -6.19 11.56
N ASP A 39 -11.01 -7.48 11.86
CA ASP A 39 -10.71 -8.03 13.19
C ASP A 39 -9.20 -8.10 13.40
N THR A 40 -8.46 -8.58 12.39
CA THR A 40 -7.00 -8.58 12.36
C THR A 40 -6.44 -7.17 12.50
N LEU A 41 -7.01 -6.19 11.77
CA LEU A 41 -6.58 -4.80 11.87
C LEU A 41 -6.84 -4.23 13.29
N ALA A 42 -7.97 -4.58 13.91
CA ALA A 42 -8.29 -4.16 15.26
C ALA A 42 -7.33 -4.76 16.31
N ASP A 43 -6.96 -6.02 16.17
CA ASP A 43 -5.98 -6.68 17.03
C ASP A 43 -4.59 -6.06 16.91
N VAL A 44 -4.15 -5.77 15.69
CA VAL A 44 -2.89 -5.09 15.42
C VAL A 44 -2.90 -3.68 16.01
N SER A 45 -4.01 -2.95 15.87
CA SER A 45 -4.18 -1.62 16.45
C SER A 45 -4.01 -1.64 17.97
N ARG A 46 -4.66 -2.59 18.67
CA ARG A 46 -4.50 -2.78 20.12
C ARG A 46 -3.07 -3.12 20.51
N ALA A 47 -2.42 -4.01 19.76
CA ALA A 47 -1.03 -4.38 20.01
C ALA A 47 -0.10 -3.16 19.88
N VAL A 48 -0.27 -2.38 18.80
CA VAL A 48 0.50 -1.16 18.52
C VAL A 48 0.36 -0.14 19.65
N SER A 49 -0.88 0.15 20.07
CA SER A 49 -1.14 1.04 21.21
C SER A 49 -0.39 0.59 22.45
N LYS A 50 -0.53 -0.68 22.84
CA LYS A 50 0.10 -1.22 24.05
C LYS A 50 1.63 -1.10 24.02
N ALA A 51 2.26 -1.33 22.88
CA ALA A 51 3.71 -1.20 22.77
C ALA A 51 4.17 0.25 22.83
N LEU A 52 3.41 1.18 22.24
CA LEU A 52 3.68 2.61 22.35
C LEU A 52 3.51 3.09 23.80
N ASP A 53 2.47 2.64 24.51
CA ASP A 53 2.27 2.95 25.93
C ASP A 53 3.41 2.42 26.81
N THR A 54 3.99 1.28 26.45
CA THR A 54 5.09 0.66 27.22
C THR A 54 6.43 1.33 26.95
N ALA A 55 6.70 1.67 25.69
CA ALA A 55 7.96 2.27 25.28
C ALA A 55 8.00 3.80 25.50
N ASP A 56 6.82 4.42 25.59
CA ASP A 56 6.56 5.87 25.66
C ASP A 56 7.54 6.72 24.80
N PRO A 57 7.63 6.47 23.48
CA PRO A 57 8.69 7.04 22.66
C PRO A 57 8.39 8.46 22.16
N ILE A 58 7.20 9.01 22.43
CA ILE A 58 6.72 10.27 21.86
C ILE A 58 6.19 11.14 22.99
N ASP A 59 6.82 12.29 23.19
CA ASP A 59 6.34 13.29 24.14
C ASP A 59 5.00 13.89 23.71
N GLY A 60 4.11 14.02 24.69
CA GLY A 60 2.82 14.69 24.56
C GLY A 60 1.71 13.83 23.96
N GLU A 61 0.51 14.38 23.91
CA GLU A 61 -0.66 13.68 23.36
C GLU A 61 -0.58 13.56 21.84
N TYR A 62 -1.14 12.46 21.32
CA TYR A 62 -1.28 12.21 19.89
C TYR A 62 -2.48 11.30 19.63
N LEU A 63 -3.01 11.38 18.41
CA LEU A 63 -3.96 10.40 17.90
C LEU A 63 -3.19 9.27 17.20
N LEU A 64 -3.44 8.02 17.58
CA LEU A 64 -2.95 6.85 16.85
C LEU A 64 -3.98 6.43 15.79
N GLU A 65 -3.54 6.32 14.54
CA GLU A 65 -4.30 5.69 13.46
C GLU A 65 -3.52 4.48 12.94
N VAL A 66 -4.13 3.30 12.98
CA VAL A 66 -3.60 2.09 12.36
C VAL A 66 -4.52 1.71 11.20
N SER A 67 -3.97 1.63 9.99
CA SER A 67 -4.74 1.40 8.78
C SER A 67 -3.99 0.55 7.76
N THR A 68 -4.70 0.07 6.75
CA THR A 68 -4.08 -0.52 5.55
C THR A 68 -3.74 0.58 4.54
N PRO A 69 -2.89 0.31 3.54
CA PRO A 69 -2.72 1.24 2.43
C PRO A 69 -4.08 1.59 1.81
N GLY A 70 -4.27 2.87 1.49
CA GLY A 70 -5.48 3.33 0.82
C GLY A 70 -5.67 2.63 -0.54
N ALA A 71 -6.93 2.53 -0.97
CA ALA A 71 -7.30 1.77 -2.17
C ALA A 71 -6.60 2.27 -3.45
N GLU A 72 -6.34 3.58 -3.54
CA GLU A 72 -5.45 4.17 -4.54
C GLU A 72 -4.13 4.60 -3.91
N ARG A 73 -3.06 3.85 -4.16
CA ARG A 73 -1.71 4.15 -3.69
C ARG A 73 -0.74 4.36 -4.84
N GLU A 74 0.33 5.08 -4.57
CA GLU A 74 1.45 5.18 -5.50
C GLU A 74 2.32 3.93 -5.42
N LEU A 75 2.73 3.41 -6.57
CA LEU A 75 3.55 2.20 -6.69
C LEU A 75 5.00 2.62 -6.90
N THR A 76 5.78 2.62 -5.82
CA THR A 76 7.17 3.11 -5.80
C THR A 76 8.19 2.01 -5.49
N LYS A 77 7.78 0.94 -4.81
CA LYS A 77 8.62 -0.21 -4.46
C LYS A 77 8.15 -1.45 -5.23
N VAL A 78 9.06 -2.38 -5.51
CA VAL A 78 8.74 -3.68 -6.14
C VAL A 78 7.62 -4.41 -5.39
N GLY A 79 7.69 -4.45 -4.06
CA GLY A 79 6.65 -5.07 -3.22
C GLY A 79 5.27 -4.43 -3.32
N HIS A 80 5.15 -3.17 -3.79
CA HIS A 80 3.84 -2.59 -4.09
C HIS A 80 3.25 -3.26 -5.34
N TRP A 81 4.07 -3.43 -6.39
CA TRP A 81 3.66 -4.06 -7.65
C TRP A 81 3.25 -5.52 -7.47
N MET A 82 4.03 -6.29 -6.71
CA MET A 82 3.72 -7.69 -6.42
C MET A 82 2.35 -7.85 -5.74
N ARG A 83 1.96 -6.91 -4.87
CA ARG A 83 0.63 -6.90 -4.22
C ARG A 83 -0.50 -6.40 -5.12
N GLN A 84 -0.17 -5.77 -6.24
CA GLN A 84 -1.15 -5.34 -7.24
C GLN A 84 -1.43 -6.38 -8.31
N ILE A 85 -0.80 -7.57 -8.29
CA ILE A 85 -1.15 -8.66 -9.21
C ILE A 85 -2.65 -8.92 -9.12
N GLY A 86 -3.31 -8.95 -10.28
CA GLY A 86 -4.76 -9.06 -10.42
C GLY A 86 -5.53 -7.74 -10.26
N ARG A 87 -4.89 -6.60 -9.99
CA ARG A 87 -5.54 -5.29 -9.78
C ARG A 87 -5.25 -4.33 -10.92
N LEU A 88 -6.14 -3.35 -11.11
CA LEU A 88 -5.98 -2.30 -12.10
C LEU A 88 -4.96 -1.26 -11.65
N VAL A 89 -4.13 -0.81 -12.59
CA VAL A 89 -3.16 0.26 -12.39
C VAL A 89 -3.25 1.27 -13.52
N ARG A 90 -2.80 2.49 -13.24
CA ARG A 90 -2.55 3.52 -14.25
C ARG A 90 -1.12 4.01 -14.14
N ILE A 91 -0.40 3.92 -15.24
CA ILE A 91 1.02 4.22 -15.37
C ILE A 91 1.17 5.43 -16.28
N LYS A 92 1.91 6.43 -15.81
CA LYS A 92 2.37 7.57 -16.62
C LYS A 92 3.77 7.24 -17.12
N LEU A 93 3.97 7.20 -18.42
CA LEU A 93 5.27 6.90 -19.01
C LEU A 93 6.14 8.17 -19.05
N ARG A 94 7.47 7.99 -19.02
CA ARG A 94 8.44 9.08 -19.17
C ARG A 94 8.43 9.67 -20.57
N ALA A 95 8.27 8.83 -21.59
CA ALA A 95 8.11 9.25 -22.99
C ALA A 95 6.82 10.07 -23.22
N GLY A 96 5.91 10.11 -22.25
CA GLY A 96 4.62 10.77 -22.34
C GLY A 96 3.46 9.78 -22.44
N GLY A 97 2.24 10.27 -22.22
CA GLY A 97 1.05 9.44 -22.24
C GLY A 97 0.81 8.62 -20.97
N TYR A 98 -0.24 7.81 -21.02
CA TYR A 98 -0.62 6.88 -19.95
C TYR A 98 -0.94 5.52 -20.56
N VAL A 99 -0.64 4.47 -19.79
CA VAL A 99 -1.13 3.12 -20.04
C VAL A 99 -1.84 2.64 -18.78
N SER A 100 -2.96 1.96 -18.95
CA SER A 100 -3.74 1.37 -17.85
C SER A 100 -4.04 -0.06 -18.20
N GLY A 101 -4.03 -0.92 -17.19
CA GLY A 101 -4.20 -2.35 -17.38
C GLY A 101 -4.22 -3.07 -16.05
N ARG A 102 -4.49 -4.37 -16.08
CA ARG A 102 -4.45 -5.24 -14.89
C ARG A 102 -3.04 -5.78 -14.73
N VAL A 103 -2.43 -5.65 -13.56
CA VAL A 103 -1.10 -6.25 -13.32
C VAL A 103 -1.22 -7.76 -13.37
N ILE A 104 -0.40 -8.41 -14.17
CA ILE A 104 -0.35 -9.87 -14.30
C ILE A 104 0.98 -10.44 -13.80
N ASP A 105 2.05 -9.64 -13.81
CA ASP A 105 3.35 -10.02 -13.26
C ASP A 105 4.16 -8.80 -12.79
N ALA A 106 5.10 -9.02 -11.87
CA ALA A 106 6.03 -8.01 -11.39
C ALA A 106 7.39 -8.64 -11.03
N SER A 107 8.46 -8.06 -11.59
CA SER A 107 9.84 -8.45 -11.33
C SER A 107 10.59 -7.37 -10.54
N GLU A 108 11.89 -7.53 -10.35
CA GLU A 108 12.72 -6.51 -9.71
C GLU A 108 12.85 -5.23 -10.55
N THR A 109 12.70 -5.31 -11.87
CA THR A 109 12.99 -4.19 -12.79
C THR A 109 11.79 -3.74 -13.62
N SER A 110 10.72 -4.53 -13.69
CA SER A 110 9.58 -4.28 -14.57
C SER A 110 8.27 -4.81 -14.00
N ALA A 111 7.15 -4.31 -14.53
CA ALA A 111 5.84 -4.92 -14.33
C ALA A 111 5.21 -5.23 -15.69
N THR A 112 4.45 -6.33 -15.74
CA THR A 112 3.64 -6.70 -16.90
C THR A 112 2.17 -6.47 -16.56
N ILE A 113 1.50 -5.74 -17.44
CA ILE A 113 0.06 -5.47 -17.35
C ILE A 113 -0.65 -6.06 -18.56
N ASP A 114 -1.85 -6.59 -18.34
CA ASP A 114 -2.81 -6.91 -19.38
C ASP A 114 -3.54 -5.62 -19.80
N VAL A 115 -3.38 -5.23 -21.06
CA VAL A 115 -4.08 -4.13 -21.72
C VAL A 115 -4.99 -4.74 -22.78
N ASP A 116 -6.29 -4.80 -22.50
CA ASP A 116 -7.31 -5.30 -23.42
C ASP A 116 -7.03 -6.70 -24.01
N GLY A 117 -6.41 -7.59 -23.22
CA GLY A 117 -6.04 -8.96 -23.59
C GLY A 117 -4.60 -9.11 -24.07
N GLU A 118 -3.83 -8.01 -24.16
CA GLU A 118 -2.44 -8.02 -24.59
C GLU A 118 -1.48 -7.74 -23.43
N ALA A 119 -0.52 -8.65 -23.22
CA ALA A 119 0.51 -8.50 -22.19
C ALA A 119 1.54 -7.44 -22.60
N THR A 120 1.59 -6.35 -21.84
CA THR A 120 2.53 -5.23 -22.02
C THR A 120 3.48 -5.14 -20.83
N THR A 121 4.78 -5.38 -21.06
CA THR A 121 5.84 -5.22 -20.05
C THR A 121 6.44 -3.82 -20.11
N ILE A 122 6.57 -3.19 -18.95
CA ILE A 122 7.10 -1.83 -18.81
C ILE A 122 8.17 -1.84 -17.71
N ASP A 123 9.38 -1.37 -18.04
CA ASP A 123 10.42 -1.20 -17.05
C ASP A 123 10.08 -0.06 -16.09
N TYR A 124 10.41 -0.22 -14.81
CA TYR A 124 10.18 0.81 -13.81
C TYR A 124 10.91 2.12 -14.13
N GLN A 125 12.06 2.03 -14.81
CA GLN A 125 12.81 3.21 -15.25
C GLN A 125 12.04 4.04 -16.27
N ASP A 126 11.18 3.44 -17.09
CA ASP A 126 10.37 4.12 -18.10
C ASP A 126 9.08 4.71 -17.52
N MET A 127 8.78 4.41 -16.26
CA MET A 127 7.65 4.96 -15.54
C MET A 127 8.01 6.28 -14.89
N ARG A 128 7.18 7.30 -15.12
CA ARG A 128 7.25 8.57 -14.39
C ARG A 128 6.48 8.48 -13.07
N LYS A 129 5.35 7.78 -13.08
CA LYS A 129 4.46 7.60 -11.92
C LYS A 129 3.54 6.41 -12.17
N ALA A 130 3.23 5.62 -11.16
CA ALA A 130 2.22 4.58 -11.24
C ALA A 130 1.32 4.59 -10.00
N ARG A 131 0.03 4.30 -10.19
CA ARG A 131 -0.92 4.23 -9.09
C ARG A 131 -1.85 3.03 -9.25
N SER A 132 -2.19 2.38 -8.13
CA SER A 132 -3.30 1.43 -8.10
C SER A 132 -4.63 2.16 -8.34
N ARG A 133 -5.60 1.43 -8.89
CA ARG A 133 -6.95 1.89 -9.15
C ARG A 133 -7.94 0.91 -8.54
N VAL A 134 -9.03 1.45 -8.01
CA VAL A 134 -10.18 0.63 -7.59
C VAL A 134 -10.96 0.25 -8.84
N ASP A 135 -11.16 -1.05 -9.01
CA ASP A 135 -12.10 -1.56 -10.00
C ASP A 135 -13.50 -1.49 -9.37
N PHE A 136 -14.22 -0.41 -9.64
CA PHE A 136 -15.66 -0.40 -9.40
C PHE A 136 -16.27 -1.19 -10.54
N GLY A 137 -16.31 -2.53 -10.39
CA GLY A 137 -16.97 -3.38 -11.35
C GLY A 137 -18.34 -2.80 -11.65
N THR A 138 -18.63 -2.54 -12.93
CA THR A 138 -19.97 -2.16 -13.35
C THR A 138 -20.88 -3.29 -12.90
N GLY A 139 -21.65 -3.05 -11.85
CA GLY A 139 -22.61 -4.02 -11.32
C GLY A 139 -23.43 -4.55 -12.48
N LYS A 140 -23.45 -5.87 -12.63
CA LYS A 140 -24.43 -6.54 -13.48
C LYS A 140 -25.61 -6.93 -12.63
#